data_AF-A0A846ALS8-F1
#
_entry.id   AF-A0A846ALS8-F1
#
_cell.length_a   1.000
_cell.length_b   1.000
_cell.length_c   1.000
_cell.angle_alpha   90.00
_cell.angle_beta   90.00
_cell.angle_gamma   90.00
#
_symmetry.space_group_name_H-M   'P 1'
#
loop_
_entity.id
_entity.type
_entity.pdbx_description
1 polymer ?
#
loop_
_entity_poly.entity_id
_entity_poly.type
_entity_poly.pdbx_seq_one_letter_code
_entity_poly.pdbx_strand_id
1 'polypeptide(L)' 'MRLYRDPNDWETVALALALPAAIWTEDYDFFGCGCPTWTTQTLLLQINQ' A
#
# COMPACT_ATOMS: atom_id res chain seq x y z
N MET A 1 4.20 19.08 3.48
CA MET A 1 4.60 19.22 2.06
C MET A 1 4.53 17.82 1.46
N ARG A 2 3.45 17.49 0.74
CA ARG A 2 3.31 16.20 0.05
C ARG A 2 4.24 16.23 -1.16
N LEU A 3 5.53 16.00 -0.91
CA LEU A 3 6.48 15.73 -1.98
C LEU A 3 5.96 14.51 -2.73
N TYR A 4 5.93 14.66 -4.05
CA TYR A 4 5.63 13.65 -5.06
C TYR A 4 5.60 12.20 -4.56
N ARG A 5 4.46 11.53 -4.74
CA ARG A 5 4.42 10.06 -4.86
C ARG A 5 5.56 9.64 -5.80
N ASP A 6 6.38 8.66 -5.42
CA ASP A 6 7.47 8.22 -6.29
C ASP A 6 6.89 7.79 -7.64
N PRO A 7 7.32 8.38 -8.77
CA PRO A 7 6.83 8.00 -10.09
C PRO A 7 7.06 6.54 -10.44
N ASN A 8 7.91 5.80 -9.71
CA ASN A 8 8.17 4.36 -9.89
C ASN A 8 7.29 3.47 -8.99
N ASP A 9 6.32 4.01 -8.26
CA ASP A 9 5.43 3.19 -7.42
C ASP A 9 4.15 2.76 -8.16
N TRP A 10 3.95 3.24 -9.40
CA TRP A 10 2.74 3.03 -10.18
C TRP A 10 2.52 1.56 -10.54
N GLU A 11 3.58 0.78 -10.78
CA GLU A 11 3.47 -0.65 -11.07
C GLU A 11 2.86 -1.44 -9.92
N THR A 12 3.24 -1.12 -8.68
CA THR A 12 2.75 -1.77 -7.46
C THR A 12 1.26 -1.49 -7.28
N VAL A 13 0.85 -0.24 -7.51
CA VAL A 13 -0.58 0.15 -7.46
C VAL A 13 -1.36 -0.50 -8.60
N ALA A 14 -0.83 -0.53 -9.82
CA ALA A 14 -1.48 -1.14 -10.97
C ALA A 14 -1.70 -2.65 -10.75
N LEU A 15 -0.70 -3.35 -10.19
CA LEU A 15 -0.81 -4.76 -9.86
C LEU A 15 -1.85 -5.01 -8.76
N ALA A 16 -1.86 -4.19 -7.71
CA ALA A 16 -2.83 -4.29 -6.62
C ALA A 16 -4.27 -4.13 -7.11
N LEU A 17 -4.51 -3.18 -8.03
CA LEU A 17 -5.80 -2.97 -8.68
C LEU A 17 -6.18 -4.14 -9.60
N ALA A 18 -5.21 -4.71 -10.33
CA ALA A 18 -5.46 -5.82 -11.25
C ALA A 18 -5.74 -7.15 -10.54
N LEU A 19 -5.14 -7.38 -9.37
CA LEU A 19 -5.26 -8.62 -8.57
C LEU A 19 -6.21 -8.50 -7.36
N PRO A 20 -7.12 -7.52 -7.36
CA PRO A 20 -7.78 -6.96 -6.17
C PRO A 20 -7.07 -7.23 -4.83
N ALA A 21 -5.77 -6.93 -4.76
CA ALA A 21 -4.92 -7.25 -3.63
C ALA A 21 -4.60 -6.00 -2.79
N ALA A 22 -4.31 -6.20 -1.51
CA ALA A 22 -3.80 -5.14 -0.66
C ALA A 22 -2.27 -5.02 -0.81
N ILE A 23 -1.74 -3.80 -0.65
CA ILE A 23 -0.30 -3.54 -0.67
C ILE A 23 0.22 -3.64 0.75
N TRP A 24 1.24 -4.48 0.98
CA TRP A 24 1.98 -4.51 2.25
C TRP A 24 3.27 -3.71 2.08
N THR A 25 3.41 -2.65 2.87
CA THR A 25 4.55 -1.74 2.80
C THR A 25 4.68 -0.96 4.12
N GLU A 26 5.92 -0.62 4.50
CA GLU A 26 6.19 0.37 5.56
C GLU A 26 6.30 1.79 4.99
N ASP A 27 6.23 1.93 3.66
CA ASP A 27 6.29 3.21 2.98
C ASP A 27 4.92 3.90 2.96
N TYR A 28 4.90 5.13 3.45
CA TYR A 28 3.69 5.96 3.49
C TYR A 28 3.32 6.53 2.12
N ASP A 29 4.18 6.39 1.12
CA ASP A 29 3.94 6.86 -0.24
C ASP A 29 2.82 6.10 -0.96
N PHE A 30 2.36 4.96 -0.43
CA PHE A 30 1.17 4.26 -0.94
C PHE A 30 -0.14 4.71 -0.27
N PHE A 31 -0.08 5.50 0.80
CA PHE A 31 -1.26 5.76 1.63
C PHE A 31 -2.25 6.68 0.89
N GLY A 32 -3.49 6.22 0.70
CA GLY A 32 -4.49 6.94 -0.09
C GLY A 32 -4.31 6.82 -1.60
N CYS A 33 -3.62 5.77 -2.09
CA CYS A 33 -3.55 5.44 -3.52
C CYS A 33 -4.84 4.80 -4.06
N GLY A 34 -5.85 4.57 -3.21
CA GLY A 34 -7.10 3.89 -3.56
C GLY A 34 -7.05 2.37 -3.41
N CYS A 35 -5.89 1.80 -3.04
CA CYS A 35 -5.76 0.40 -2.64
C CYS A 35 -5.64 0.29 -1.11
N PRO A 36 -6.11 -0.81 -0.49
CA PRO A 36 -5.82 -1.08 0.92
C PRO A 36 -4.31 -1.23 1.12
N THR A 37 -3.78 -0.55 2.13
CA THR A 37 -2.36 -0.58 2.50
C THR A 37 -2.19 -1.08 3.93
N TRP A 38 -1.28 -2.03 4.13
CA TRP A 38 -0.94 -2.56 5.45
C TRP A 38 0.52 -2.28 5.76
N THR A 39 0.81 -1.91 7.00
CA THR A 39 2.13 -2.09 7.61
C THR A 39 2.21 -3.45 8.27
N THR A 40 3.41 -3.94 8.54
CA THR A 40 3.66 -5.19 9.27
C THR A 40 2.91 -5.22 10.60
N GLN A 41 2.92 -4.10 11.33
CA GLN A 41 2.18 -3.99 12.59
C GLN A 41 0.68 -4.18 12.38
N THR A 42 0.08 -3.48 11.40
CA THR A 42 -1.37 -3.57 11.16
C THR A 42 -1.78 -4.94 10.61
N LEU A 43 -0.93 -5.56 9.78
CA LEU A 43 -1.14 -6.89 9.23
C LEU A 43 -1.09 -7.96 10.33
N LEU A 44 -0.13 -7.84 11.26
CA LEU A 44 -0.07 -8.73 12.44
C LEU A 44 -1.28 -8.56 13.36
N LEU A 45 -1.76 -7.33 13.56
CA LEU A 45 -2.99 -7.10 14.32
C LEU A 45 -4.21 -7.71 13.64
N GLN A 46 -4.27 -7.69 12.31
CA GLN A 46 -5.38 -8.25 11.54
C GLN A 46 -5.38 -9.79 11.53
N ILE A 47 -4.20 -10.42 11.43
CA ILE A 47 -4.08 -11.89 11.36
C ILE A 47 -4.25 -12.55 12.73
N ASN A 48 -3.89 -11.86 13.82
CA ASN A 48 -4.03 -12.38 15.19
C ASN A 48 -5.39 -12.08 15.83
N GLN A 49 -6.36 -11.58 15.06
CA GLN A 49 -7.78 -11.43 15.45
C GLN A 49 -8.58 -12.64 14.99
#